data_AF-A0A4Q2Y388-F1
#
_entry.id   AF-A0A4Q2Y388-F1
#
_cell.length_a   1.000
_cell.length_b   1.000
_cell.length_c   1.000
_cell.angle_alpha   90.00
_cell.angle_beta   90.00
_cell.angle_gamma   90.00
#
_symmetry.space_group_name_H-M   'P 1'
#
loop_
_entity.id
_entity.type
_entity.pdbx_description
1 polymer ?
#
loop_
_entity_poly.entity_id
_entity_poly.type
_entity_poly.pdbx_seq_one_letter_code
_entity_poly.pdbx_strand_id
1 'polypeptide(L)'
;METNSRKSEKMSSSDLDLKTKAVRLLRELTEAHGVPGAEDAVRRIFQRELRDFGEMRADRLGSVACFRQGVEEGPKVLVAGHFDEVGFAVQGITPQGFLRIVALGGWWTHSLVAQRV
;
A
#
# COMPACT_ATOMS: atom_id res chain seq x y z
N MET A 1 -33.91 -13.07 -34.39
CA MET A 1 -33.35 -11.71 -34.25
C MET A 1 -33.36 -11.43 -32.75
N GLU A 2 -32.27 -11.35 -32.00
CA GLU A 2 -30.84 -11.25 -32.30
C GLU A 2 -30.07 -12.10 -31.27
N THR A 3 -29.00 -12.74 -31.72
CA THR A 3 -28.10 -13.54 -30.89
C THR A 3 -27.18 -12.59 -30.13
N ASN A 4 -27.28 -12.58 -28.80
CA ASN A 4 -26.29 -11.92 -27.95
C ASN A 4 -24.99 -12.75 -27.94
N SER A 5 -24.22 -12.59 -29.01
CA SER A 5 -22.87 -13.11 -29.14
C SER A 5 -21.98 -12.31 -28.19
N ARG A 6 -21.85 -12.80 -26.95
CA ARG A 6 -20.78 -12.39 -26.04
C ARG A 6 -19.47 -12.68 -26.75
N LYS A 7 -18.87 -11.66 -27.38
CA LYS A 7 -17.46 -11.68 -27.74
C LYS A 7 -16.69 -11.98 -26.46
N SER A 8 -16.18 -13.21 -26.36
CA SER A 8 -15.08 -13.50 -25.44
C SER A 8 -13.89 -12.69 -25.95
N GLU A 9 -13.65 -11.53 -25.34
CA GLU A 9 -12.39 -10.81 -25.50
C GLU A 9 -11.31 -11.69 -24.88
N LYS A 10 -10.62 -12.46 -25.72
CA LYS A 10 -9.41 -13.19 -25.33
C LYS A 10 -8.36 -12.14 -24.95
N MET A 11 -8.17 -11.97 -23.65
CA MET A 11 -7.14 -11.12 -23.06
C MET A 11 -5.75 -11.56 -23.55
N SER A 12 -4.90 -10.63 -23.97
CA SER A 12 -3.59 -10.95 -24.53
C SER A 12 -2.66 -11.53 -23.44
N SER A 13 -1.68 -12.35 -23.84
CA SER A 13 -0.76 -13.00 -22.89
C SER A 13 0.04 -12.01 -22.04
N SER A 14 0.30 -10.80 -22.53
CA SER A 14 0.97 -9.73 -21.78
C SER A 14 0.04 -9.06 -20.77
N ASP A 15 -1.25 -8.91 -21.09
CA ASP A 15 -2.22 -8.31 -20.18
C ASP A 15 -2.50 -9.22 -18.98
N LEU A 16 -2.49 -10.54 -19.23
CA LEU A 16 -2.65 -11.55 -18.18
C LEU A 16 -1.44 -11.57 -17.22
N ASP A 17 -0.24 -11.37 -17.76
CA ASP A 17 1.00 -11.27 -16.98
C ASP A 17 1.02 -10.00 -16.11
N LEU A 18 0.65 -8.84 -16.68
CA LEU A 18 0.53 -7.58 -15.96
C LEU A 18 -0.48 -7.66 -14.81
N LYS A 19 -1.67 -8.23 -15.07
CA LYS A 19 -2.70 -8.41 -14.05
C LYS A 19 -2.20 -9.31 -12.91
N THR A 20 -1.49 -10.39 -13.25
CA THR A 20 -0.93 -11.31 -12.26
C THR A 20 0.12 -10.62 -11.39
N LYS A 21 1.02 -9.85 -12.01
CA LYS A 21 2.01 -9.03 -11.29
C LYS A 21 1.35 -8.00 -10.38
N ALA A 22 0.32 -7.31 -10.86
CA ALA A 22 -0.40 -6.31 -10.10
C ALA A 22 -1.10 -6.92 -8.87
N VAL A 23 -1.80 -8.04 -9.03
CA VAL A 23 -2.45 -8.75 -7.91
C VAL A 23 -1.42 -9.22 -6.89
N ARG A 24 -0.26 -9.73 -7.34
CA ARG A 24 0.84 -10.10 -6.43
C ARG A 24 1.35 -8.91 -5.63
N LEU A 25 1.61 -7.78 -6.30
CA LEU A 25 2.08 -6.57 -5.64
C LEU A 25 1.06 -6.00 -4.65
N LEU A 26 -0.22 -5.96 -5.04
CA LEU A 26 -1.30 -5.54 -4.14
C LEU A 26 -1.33 -6.41 -2.89
N ARG A 27 -1.24 -7.74 -3.05
CA ARG A 27 -1.17 -8.66 -1.94
C ARG A 27 0.01 -8.35 -1.01
N GLU A 28 1.21 -8.21 -1.56
CA GLU A 28 2.41 -7.88 -0.77
C GLU A 28 2.26 -6.56 0.00
N LEU A 29 1.68 -5.53 -0.63
CA LEU A 29 1.44 -4.24 0.01
C LEU A 29 0.39 -4.34 1.12
N THR A 30 -0.71 -5.07 0.89
CA THR A 30 -1.81 -5.20 1.87
C THR A 30 -1.50 -6.15 3.03
N GLU A 31 -0.56 -7.08 2.85
CA GLU A 31 -0.10 -7.99 3.91
C GLU A 31 1.07 -7.39 4.72
N ALA A 32 1.66 -6.29 4.26
CA ALA A 32 2.74 -5.61 4.95
C ALA A 32 2.21 -4.71 6.06
N HIS A 33 2.62 -4.98 7.29
CA HIS A 33 2.29 -4.14 8.44
C HIS A 33 2.92 -2.76 8.34
N GLY A 34 2.12 -1.71 8.53
CA GLY A 34 2.58 -0.33 8.37
C GLY A 34 1.71 0.69 9.09
N VAL A 35 1.50 0.58 10.40
CA VAL A 35 0.76 1.63 11.15
C VAL A 35 1.53 2.97 11.13
N PRO A 36 0.86 4.12 11.39
CA PRO A 36 1.53 5.42 11.45
C PRO A 36 2.76 5.40 12.37
N GLY A 37 3.90 5.81 11.83
CA GLY A 37 5.21 5.82 12.48
C GLY A 37 6.00 4.49 12.39
N ALA A 38 5.45 3.46 11.75
CA ALA A 38 6.08 2.13 11.62
C ALA A 38 5.94 1.55 10.19
N GLU A 39 6.21 2.36 9.16
CA GLU A 39 5.91 2.04 7.75
C GLU A 39 7.05 1.34 6.98
N ASP A 40 8.08 0.86 7.68
CA ASP A 40 9.31 0.35 7.04
C ASP A 40 9.07 -0.84 6.09
N ALA A 41 8.08 -1.70 6.38
CA ALA A 41 7.79 -2.86 5.53
C ALA A 41 7.25 -2.43 4.16
N VAL A 42 6.25 -1.54 4.16
CA VAL A 42 5.66 -0.97 2.94
C VAL A 42 6.69 -0.15 2.17
N ARG A 43 7.52 0.63 2.89
CA ARG A 43 8.61 1.42 2.29
C ARG A 43 9.62 0.57 1.55
N ARG A 44 10.00 -0.59 2.10
CA ARG A 44 10.91 -1.54 1.43
C ARG A 44 10.32 -2.07 0.13
N ILE A 45 9.03 -2.39 0.11
CA ILE A 45 8.32 -2.82 -1.10
C ILE A 45 8.34 -1.70 -2.14
N PHE A 46 7.99 -0.47 -1.74
CA PHE A 46 7.99 0.69 -2.62
C PHE A 46 9.36 0.95 -3.26
N GLN A 47 10.43 0.95 -2.46
CA GLN A 47 11.80 1.13 -2.95
C GLN A 47 12.20 0.00 -3.90
N ARG A 48 11.86 -1.26 -3.59
CA ARG A 48 12.17 -2.40 -4.45
C ARG A 48 11.51 -2.28 -5.81
N GLU A 49 10.23 -1.92 -5.87
CA GLU A 49 9.50 -1.81 -7.13
C GLU A 49 9.92 -0.61 -7.98
N LEU A 50 10.38 0.49 -7.34
CA LEU A 50 10.69 1.74 -8.04
C LEU A 50 12.18 2.05 -8.24
N ARG A 51 13.10 1.25 -7.66
CA ARG A 51 14.56 1.49 -7.71
C ARG A 51 15.12 1.69 -9.12
N ASP A 52 14.56 1.00 -10.11
CA ASP A 52 15.07 1.02 -11.49
C ASP A 52 14.41 2.13 -12.35
N PHE A 53 13.46 2.90 -11.77
CA PHE A 53 12.69 3.91 -12.51
C PHE A 53 13.19 5.35 -12.29
N GLY A 54 14.03 5.60 -11.29
CA GLY A 54 14.51 6.94 -10.96
C GLY A 54 15.35 7.01 -9.69
N GLU A 55 15.71 8.23 -9.31
CA GLU A 55 16.49 8.50 -8.10
C GLU A 55 15.60 8.44 -6.87
N MET A 56 15.91 7.56 -5.92
CA MET A 56 15.17 7.47 -4.66
C MET A 56 15.68 8.51 -3.67
N ARG A 57 14.77 9.28 -3.06
CA ARG A 57 15.08 10.19 -1.94
C ARG A 57 14.12 9.93 -0.80
N ALA A 58 14.61 10.06 0.43
CA ALA A 58 13.83 9.94 1.64
C ALA A 58 13.89 11.23 2.45
N ASP A 59 12.81 11.56 3.15
CA ASP A 59 12.82 12.62 4.16
C ASP A 59 13.22 12.08 5.54
N ARG A 60 13.22 12.94 6.56
CA ARG A 60 13.59 12.57 7.93
C ARG A 60 12.46 11.91 8.73
N LEU A 61 11.24 11.92 8.22
CA LEU A 61 10.07 11.29 8.85
C LEU A 61 9.83 9.88 8.30
N GLY A 62 10.39 9.56 7.14
CA GLY A 62 10.33 8.27 6.49
C GLY A 62 9.55 8.22 5.18
N SER A 63 9.05 9.34 4.67
CA SER A 63 8.46 9.36 3.33
C SER A 63 9.56 9.18 2.28
N VAL A 64 9.22 8.48 1.19
CA VAL A 64 10.16 8.17 0.11
C VAL A 64 9.53 8.53 -1.22
N ALA A 65 10.31 9.18 -2.08
CA ALA A 65 9.91 9.56 -3.42
C ALA A 65 10.93 9.06 -4.46
N CYS A 66 10.42 8.61 -5.60
CA CYS A 66 11.21 8.26 -6.78
C CYS A 66 11.17 9.44 -7.76
N PHE A 67 12.32 10.03 -8.06
CA PHE A 67 12.46 11.14 -8.99
C PHE A 67 12.87 10.61 -10.37
N ARG A 68 11.96 10.69 -11.32
CA ARG A 68 12.22 10.35 -12.72
C ARG A 68 12.35 11.63 -13.54
N GLN A 69 13.46 11.76 -14.27
CA GLN A 69 13.66 12.87 -15.20
C GLN A 69 12.73 12.69 -16.40
N GLY A 70 11.96 13.75 -16.69
CA GLY A 70 11.07 13.84 -17.83
C GLY A 70 11.71 14.57 -19.00
N VAL A 71 10.88 15.26 -19.79
CA VAL A 71 11.34 16.15 -20.86
C VAL A 71 11.95 17.42 -20.24
N GLU A 72 13.03 17.91 -20.85
CA GLU A 72 13.67 19.18 -20.48
C GLU A 72 12.64 20.32 -20.53
N GLU A 73 12.67 21.20 -19.52
CA GLU A 73 11.69 22.30 -19.31
C GLU A 73 10.21 21.86 -19.17
N GLY A 74 9.95 20.57 -18.94
CA GLY A 74 8.60 20.06 -18.69
C GLY A 74 8.06 20.39 -17.27
N PRO A 75 6.73 20.31 -17.06
CA PRO A 75 6.13 20.50 -15.74
C PRO A 75 6.51 19.38 -14.77
N LYS A 76 6.59 19.69 -13.47
CA LYS A 76 6.77 18.69 -12.41
C LYS A 76 5.43 18.06 -12.07
N VAL A 77 5.33 16.73 -12.21
CA VAL A 77 4.13 15.96 -11.85
C VAL A 77 4.41 15.15 -10.59
N LEU A 78 3.52 15.26 -9.60
CA LEU A 78 3.57 14.47 -8.36
C LEU A 78 2.42 13.46 -8.36
N VAL A 79 2.76 12.18 -8.27
CA VAL A 79 1.82 11.10 -7.97
C VAL A 79 2.14 10.63 -6.56
N ALA A 80 1.22 10.85 -5.63
CA ALA A 80 1.41 10.57 -4.22
C ALA A 80 0.39 9.54 -3.73
N GLY A 81 0.86 8.66 -2.86
CA GLY A 81 0.07 7.82 -1.97
C GLY A 81 0.67 7.88 -0.58
N HIS A 82 0.04 7.23 0.39
CA HIS A 82 0.55 7.13 1.76
C HIS A 82 0.84 5.66 2.09
N PHE A 83 1.84 5.42 2.95
CA PHE A 83 2.26 4.06 3.32
C PHE A 83 1.47 3.50 4.50
N ASP A 84 0.91 4.39 5.32
CA ASP A 84 0.35 4.02 6.59
C ASP A 84 -1.05 3.40 6.48
N GLU A 85 -1.32 2.46 7.36
CA GLU A 85 -2.63 1.84 7.55
C GLU A 85 -3.18 2.13 8.94
N VAL A 86 -4.51 2.19 9.07
CA VAL A 86 -5.14 2.33 10.40
C VAL A 86 -4.82 1.12 11.27
N GLY A 87 -4.56 1.35 12.56
CA GLY A 87 -4.18 0.27 13.47
C GLY A 87 -4.23 0.69 14.93
N PHE A 88 -3.38 0.08 15.75
CA PHE A 88 -3.36 0.30 17.19
C PHE A 88 -1.94 0.36 17.73
N ALA A 89 -1.74 1.14 18.79
CA ALA A 89 -0.56 1.10 19.63
C ALA A 89 -0.92 0.59 21.03
N VAL A 90 0.00 -0.15 21.65
CA VAL A 90 -0.17 -0.58 23.05
C VAL A 90 0.13 0.60 23.96
N GLN A 91 -0.84 0.96 24.80
CA GLN A 91 -0.72 2.02 25.80
C GLN A 91 -0.38 1.46 27.19
N GLY A 92 -0.70 0.20 27.45
CA GLY A 92 -0.37 -0.45 28.73
C GLY A 92 -0.78 -1.90 28.79
N ILE A 93 -0.33 -2.57 29.86
CA ILE A 93 -0.63 -3.97 30.16
C ILE A 93 -1.31 -4.01 31.52
N THR A 94 -2.46 -4.67 31.63
CA THR A 94 -3.17 -4.80 32.90
C THR A 94 -2.50 -5.86 33.80
N PRO A 95 -2.76 -5.86 35.12
CA PRO A 95 -2.25 -6.91 36.01
C PRO A 95 -2.69 -8.33 35.64
N GLN A 96 -3.79 -8.46 34.89
CA GLN A 96 -4.31 -9.74 34.39
C GLN A 96 -3.73 -10.14 33.03
N GLY A 97 -2.81 -9.34 32.46
CA GLY A 97 -2.15 -9.63 31.19
C GLY A 97 -2.89 -9.14 29.93
N PHE A 98 -3.96 -8.35 30.07
CA PHE A 98 -4.65 -7.78 28.91
C PHE A 98 -3.95 -6.50 28.41
N LEU A 99 -4.05 -6.23 27.11
CA LEU A 99 -3.52 -5.01 26.50
C LEU A 99 -4.56 -3.89 26.53
N ARG A 100 -4.14 -2.69 26.94
CA ARG A 100 -4.83 -1.44 26.64
C ARG A 100 -4.25 -0.88 25.35
N ILE A 101 -5.11 -0.63 24.38
CA ILE A 101 -4.71 -0.13 23.06
C ILE A 101 -5.28 1.26 22.82
N VAL A 102 -4.56 2.06 22.04
CA VAL A 102 -5.02 3.34 21.49
C VAL A 102 -5.09 3.22 19.97
N ALA A 103 -6.14 3.76 19.38
CA ALA A 103 -6.32 3.78 17.93
C ALA A 103 -5.30 4.71 17.26
N LEU A 104 -4.68 4.23 16.19
CA LEU A 104 -3.88 5.01 15.25
C LEU A 104 -4.71 5.19 13.98
N GLY A 105 -5.21 6.40 13.76
CA GLY A 105 -6.18 6.70 12.71
C GLY A 105 -7.64 6.49 13.15
N GLY A 106 -8.56 6.66 12.20
CA GLY A 106 -10.00 6.62 12.45
C GLY A 106 -10.58 5.21 12.42
N TRP A 107 -11.31 4.82 13.47
CA TRP A 107 -12.01 3.54 13.55
C TRP A 107 -13.45 3.72 13.95
N TRP A 108 -14.34 2.92 13.33
CA TRP A 108 -15.68 2.72 13.85
C TRP A 108 -15.67 1.59 14.89
N THR A 109 -16.04 1.91 16.13
CA THR A 109 -15.88 1.01 17.29
C THR A 109 -16.62 -0.32 17.14
N HIS A 110 -17.74 -0.34 16.41
CA HIS A 110 -18.49 -1.57 16.16
C HIS A 110 -17.76 -2.56 15.23
N SER A 111 -16.78 -2.12 14.45
CA SER A 111 -15.98 -2.99 13.58
C SER A 111 -14.85 -3.71 14.32
N LEU A 112 -14.58 -3.37 15.58
CA LEU A 112 -13.42 -3.84 16.33
C LEU A 112 -13.64 -5.16 17.09
N VAL A 113 -14.90 -5.45 17.44
CA VAL A 113 -15.21 -6.59 18.30
C VAL A 113 -14.90 -7.89 17.57
N ALA A 114 -14.18 -8.79 18.26
CA ALA A 114 -13.78 -10.12 17.77
C ALA A 114 -12.91 -10.13 16.50
N GLN A 115 -12.21 -9.04 16.19
CA GLN A 115 -11.20 -9.01 15.12
C GLN A 115 -9.88 -9.61 15.59
N ARG A 116 -9.18 -10.28 14.67
CA ARG A 116 -7.81 -10.71 14.88
C ARG A 116 -6.88 -9.52 14.65
N VAL A 117 -5.95 -9.33 15.58
CA VAL A 117 -4.85 -8.36 15.50
C VAL A 117 -3.51 -9.09 15.55
#